data_AF-A0A534ILA2-F1
#
_entry.id   AF-A0A534ILA2-F1
#
_cell.length_a   1.000
_cell.length_b   1.000
_cell.length_c   1.000
_cell.angle_alpha   90.00
_cell.angle_beta   90.00
_cell.angle_gamma   90.00
#
_symmetry.space_group_name_H-M   'P 1'
#
loop_
_entity.id
_entity.type
_entity.pdbx_description
1 polymer ?
#
loop_
_entity_poly.entity_id
_entity_poly.type
_entity_poly.pdbx_seq_one_letter_code
_entity_poly.pdbx_strand_id
1 'polypeptide(L)'
;MLGQVPRKVRRQSLEVAFRSMGYRTKGEPFELHGYRELRGRRRFHAKIETFGAEVVPKAATIDLHIDRLNSDPLGRHGYEVDGTAIQDELDRIMRTFDAASRSGTARTSCPECGKELFSDHLENHMKIEHPL
;
A
#
# COMPACT_ATOMS: atom_id res chain seq x y z
N MET A 1 -2.27 -15.29 -3.25
CA MET A 1 -1.29 -15.22 -4.36
C MET A 1 -0.19 -14.27 -3.93
N LEU A 2 1.05 -14.58 -4.25
CA LEU A 2 2.20 -13.82 -3.77
C LEU A 2 2.74 -12.89 -4.85
N GLY A 3 2.93 -11.63 -4.48
CA GLY A 3 3.71 -10.65 -5.21
C GLY A 3 4.86 -10.13 -4.34
N GLN A 4 5.60 -9.17 -4.88
CA GLN A 4 6.79 -8.64 -4.24
C GLN A 4 6.87 -7.13 -4.45
N VAL A 5 7.18 -6.38 -3.40
CA VAL A 5 7.40 -4.95 -3.52
C VAL A 5 8.48 -4.67 -4.58
N PRO A 6 8.19 -3.91 -5.65
CA PRO A 6 9.06 -3.84 -6.83
C PRO A 6 10.38 -3.11 -6.55
N ARG A 7 10.37 -2.14 -5.63
CA ARG A 7 11.50 -1.28 -5.27
C ARG A 7 11.41 -0.85 -3.81
N LYS A 8 12.53 -0.40 -3.24
CA LYS A 8 12.54 0.24 -1.92
C LYS A 8 11.59 1.45 -1.93
N VAL A 9 10.69 1.53 -0.96
CA VAL A 9 9.63 2.54 -0.92
C VAL A 9 9.21 2.85 0.52
N ARG A 10 8.87 4.11 0.81
CA ARG A 10 8.34 4.47 2.12
C ARG A 10 7.00 3.77 2.36
N ARG A 11 6.80 3.28 3.59
CA ARG A 11 5.55 2.68 4.02
C ARG A 11 4.35 3.60 3.79
N GLN A 12 4.49 4.89 4.09
CA GLN A 12 3.44 5.89 3.86
C GLN A 12 3.05 6.01 2.37
N SER A 13 4.01 5.91 1.45
CA SER A 13 3.72 5.95 0.01
C SER A 13 2.91 4.72 -0.44
N LEU A 14 3.17 3.55 0.16
CA LEU A 14 2.35 2.35 -0.06
C LEU A 14 0.94 2.51 0.49
N GLU A 15 0.78 3.15 1.65
CA GLU A 15 -0.54 3.45 2.21
C GLU A 15 -1.35 4.38 1.31
N VAL A 16 -0.73 5.45 0.80
CA VAL A 16 -1.35 6.38 -0.14
C VAL A 16 -1.71 5.66 -1.44
N ALA A 17 -0.82 4.82 -1.97
CA ALA A 17 -1.07 4.00 -3.15
C ALA A 17 -2.27 3.05 -2.97
N PHE A 18 -2.38 2.41 -1.81
CA PHE A 18 -3.56 1.61 -1.50
C PHE A 18 -4.83 2.45 -1.48
N ARG A 19 -4.82 3.60 -0.79
CA ARG A 19 -5.97 4.50 -0.70
C ARG A 19 -6.42 5.00 -2.07
N SER A 20 -5.50 5.31 -2.99
CA SER A 20 -5.84 5.73 -4.36
C SER A 20 -6.51 4.61 -5.18
N MET A 21 -6.25 3.35 -4.84
CA MET A 21 -6.93 2.18 -5.42
C MET A 21 -8.26 1.82 -4.75
N GLY A 22 -8.71 2.63 -3.78
CA GLY A 22 -9.95 2.41 -3.02
C GLY A 22 -9.81 1.43 -1.86
N TYR A 23 -8.59 1.08 -1.45
CA TYR A 23 -8.36 0.26 -0.26
C TYR A 23 -8.42 1.12 1.00
N ARG A 24 -9.00 0.55 2.07
CA ARG A 24 -8.79 1.01 3.44
C ARG A 24 -7.49 0.40 3.96
N THR A 25 -6.65 1.19 4.61
CA THR A 25 -5.39 0.70 5.17
C THR A 25 -5.47 0.53 6.68
N LYS A 26 -4.87 -0.55 7.18
CA LYS A 26 -4.60 -0.75 8.62
C LYS A 26 -3.11 -1.00 8.77
N GLY A 27 -2.43 -0.10 9.46
CA GLY A 27 -1.03 -0.28 9.79
C GLY A 27 -0.89 -1.11 11.07
N GLU A 28 -0.16 -2.21 11.00
CA GLU A 28 0.32 -2.95 12.17
C GLU A 28 1.84 -2.76 12.31
N PRO A 29 2.44 -3.06 13.48
CA PRO A 29 3.85 -2.77 13.73
C PRO A 29 4.78 -3.38 12.68
N PHE A 30 4.49 -4.59 12.21
CA PHE A 30 5.33 -5.30 11.24
C PHE A 30 4.70 -5.42 9.85
N GLU A 31 3.43 -5.09 9.72
CA GLU A 31 2.65 -5.38 8.51
C GLU A 31 1.83 -4.17 8.07
N LEU A 32 1.62 -4.05 6.77
CA LEU A 32 0.67 -3.11 6.19
C LEU A 32 -0.46 -3.88 5.52
N HIS A 33 -1.68 -3.65 5.98
CA HIS A 33 -2.88 -4.30 5.47
C HIS A 33 -3.67 -3.32 4.60
N GLY A 34 -4.13 -3.81 3.45
CA GLY A 34 -5.11 -3.16 2.61
C GLY A 34 -6.38 -4.01 2.50
N TYR A 35 -7.54 -3.39 2.69
CA TYR A 35 -8.85 -4.02 2.48
C TYR A 35 -9.66 -3.27 1.43
N ARG A 36 -10.19 -3.98 0.43
CA ARG A 36 -11.15 -3.42 -0.54
C ARG A 36 -12.36 -4.32 -0.71
N GLU A 37 -13.54 -3.79 -0.41
CA GLU A 37 -14.79 -4.55 -0.52
C GLU A 37 -15.11 -4.92 -1.97
N LEU A 38 -15.69 -6.10 -2.12
CA LEU A 38 -16.20 -6.68 -3.35
C LEU A 38 -17.68 -6.98 -3.18
N ARG A 39 -18.40 -7.09 -4.30
CA ARG A 39 -19.80 -7.52 -4.28
C ARG A 39 -19.95 -8.89 -3.62
N GLY A 40 -21.07 -9.07 -2.92
CA GLY A 40 -21.45 -10.34 -2.32
C GLY A 40 -20.71 -10.67 -1.03
N ARG A 41 -20.48 -9.66 -0.16
CA ARG A 41 -19.78 -9.83 1.14
C ARG A 41 -18.40 -10.47 0.97
N ARG A 42 -17.66 -10.04 -0.03
CA ARG A 42 -16.26 -10.46 -0.26
C ARG A 42 -15.37 -9.23 -0.11
N ARG A 43 -14.09 -9.42 0.13
CA ARG A 43 -13.10 -8.33 0.06
C ARG A 43 -11.76 -8.86 -0.44
N PHE A 44 -11.03 -8.04 -1.16
CA PHE A 44 -9.59 -8.22 -1.27
C PHE A 44 -8.95 -7.87 0.07
N HIS A 45 -8.06 -8.75 0.54
CA HIS A 45 -7.14 -8.48 1.63
C HIS A 45 -5.73 -8.62 1.07
N ALA A 46 -5.02 -7.49 1.02
CA ALA A 46 -3.60 -7.42 0.70
C ALA A 46 -2.80 -7.24 2.00
N LYS A 47 -1.73 -8.01 2.17
CA LYS A 47 -0.84 -7.96 3.32
C LYS A 47 0.59 -7.76 2.83
N ILE A 48 1.28 -6.77 3.38
CA ILE A 48 2.69 -6.50 3.06
C ILE A 48 3.51 -6.68 4.31
N GLU A 49 4.53 -7.54 4.23
CA GLU A 49 5.51 -7.73 5.30
C GLU A 49 6.49 -6.54 5.29
N THR A 50 6.28 -5.59 6.19
CA THR A 50 7.11 -4.37 6.27
C THR A 50 8.27 -4.50 7.25
N PHE A 51 8.27 -5.53 8.10
CA PHE A 51 9.25 -5.77 9.17
C PHE A 51 9.42 -4.58 10.13
N GLY A 52 8.40 -3.71 10.22
CA GLY A 52 8.43 -2.48 11.02
C GLY A 52 9.33 -1.38 10.47
N ALA A 53 9.80 -1.52 9.24
CA ALA A 53 10.61 -0.50 8.60
C ALA A 53 9.73 0.66 8.09
N GLU A 54 10.17 1.89 8.37
CA GLU A 54 9.62 3.10 7.71
C GLU A 54 9.80 3.01 6.19
N VAL A 55 10.89 2.38 5.76
CA VAL A 55 11.19 2.15 4.35
C VAL A 55 11.17 0.65 4.06
N VAL A 56 10.13 0.22 3.35
CA VAL A 56 9.89 -1.18 2.99
C VAL A 56 10.91 -1.60 1.92
N PRO A 57 11.63 -2.72 2.10
CA PRO A 57 12.64 -3.16 1.14
C PRO A 57 12.02 -3.68 -0.15
N LYS A 58 12.81 -3.65 -1.23
CA LYS A 58 12.49 -4.41 -2.44
C LYS A 58 12.30 -5.89 -2.08
N ALA A 59 11.40 -6.56 -2.79
CA ALA A 59 11.06 -7.97 -2.61
C ALA A 59 10.36 -8.33 -1.29
N ALA A 60 9.98 -7.33 -0.47
CA ALA A 60 9.03 -7.56 0.62
C ALA A 60 7.75 -8.23 0.08
N THR A 61 7.29 -9.27 0.77
CA THR A 61 6.18 -10.10 0.32
C THR A 61 4.88 -9.29 0.30
N ILE A 62 4.11 -9.45 -0.79
CA ILE A 62 2.73 -9.00 -0.89
C ILE A 62 1.87 -10.26 -0.98
N ASP A 63 1.12 -10.59 0.06
CA ASP A 63 0.11 -11.64 0.00
C ASP A 63 -1.26 -11.05 -0.31
N LEU A 64 -1.90 -11.51 -1.38
CA LEU A 64 -3.24 -11.09 -1.78
C LEU A 64 -4.19 -12.28 -1.82
N HIS A 65 -5.32 -12.16 -1.14
CA HIS A 65 -6.41 -13.13 -1.17
C HIS A 65 -7.78 -12.46 -1.10
N ILE A 66 -8.83 -13.23 -1.41
CA ILE A 66 -10.22 -12.80 -1.27
C ILE A 66 -10.81 -13.44 -0.01
N ASP A 67 -11.14 -12.61 0.97
CA ASP A 67 -11.91 -13.03 2.15
C ASP A 67 -13.40 -13.04 1.84
N ARG A 68 -14.12 -14.03 2.37
CA ARG A 68 -15.57 -13.95 2.53
C ARG A 68 -15.90 -13.37 3.91
N LEU A 69 -16.65 -12.27 3.94
CA LEU A 69 -17.14 -11.66 5.18
C LEU A 69 -18.31 -12.52 5.70
N ASN A 70 -18.22 -12.98 6.95
CA ASN A 70 -19.15 -13.90 7.65
C ASN A 70 -19.00 -15.40 7.33
N SER A 71 -17.81 -15.88 6.99
CA SER A 71 -17.53 -17.33 6.98
C SER A 71 -17.41 -17.88 8.41
N ASP A 72 -18.53 -18.45 8.89
CA ASP A 72 -18.69 -19.37 10.02
C ASP A 72 -18.46 -18.83 11.46
N PRO A 73 -19.35 -19.11 12.45
CA PRO A 73 -19.14 -18.77 13.86
C PRO A 73 -17.92 -19.47 14.51
N LEU A 74 -17.29 -20.42 13.81
CA LEU A 74 -16.03 -21.07 14.22
C LEU A 74 -14.76 -20.33 13.75
N GLY A 75 -14.88 -19.16 13.11
CA GLY A 75 -13.73 -18.32 12.74
C GLY A 75 -12.88 -18.85 11.58
N ARG A 76 -13.43 -19.76 10.76
CA ARG A 76 -12.73 -20.26 9.56
C ARG A 76 -12.95 -19.29 8.40
N HIS A 77 -12.00 -18.39 8.19
CA HIS A 77 -11.94 -17.54 7.01
C HIS A 77 -11.81 -18.41 5.74
N GLY A 78 -12.92 -18.72 5.08
CA GLY A 78 -12.90 -19.34 3.77
C GLY A 78 -12.34 -18.37 2.73
N TYR A 79 -11.28 -18.79 2.02
CA TYR A 79 -10.74 -18.07 0.87
C TYR A 79 -11.40 -18.59 -0.42
N GLU A 80 -11.80 -17.67 -1.30
CA GLU A 80 -12.33 -18.04 -2.63
C GLU A 80 -11.21 -17.90 -3.66
N VAL A 81 -10.96 -18.96 -4.44
CA VAL A 81 -9.86 -19.01 -5.41
C VAL A 81 -10.34 -18.52 -6.77
N ASP A 82 -10.76 -17.26 -6.86
CA ASP A 82 -10.93 -16.60 -8.16
C ASP A 82 -9.56 -16.15 -8.66
N GLY A 83 -8.80 -17.11 -9.22
CA GLY A 83 -7.39 -16.93 -9.56
C GLY A 83 -7.13 -15.80 -10.54
N THR A 84 -8.03 -15.57 -11.50
CA THR A 84 -7.93 -14.47 -12.47
C THR A 84 -8.15 -13.13 -11.80
N ALA A 85 -9.21 -12.98 -10.99
CA ALA A 85 -9.46 -11.74 -10.27
C ALA A 85 -8.34 -11.39 -9.28
N ILE A 86 -7.74 -12.39 -8.63
CA ILE A 86 -6.60 -12.19 -7.73
C ILE A 86 -5.35 -11.77 -8.52
N GLN A 87 -5.07 -12.40 -9.66
CA GLN A 87 -3.91 -12.02 -10.50
C GLN A 87 -4.04 -10.60 -11.04
N ASP A 88 -5.20 -10.25 -11.60
CA ASP A 88 -5.44 -8.92 -12.17
C ASP A 88 -5.28 -7.82 -11.12
N GLU A 89 -5.77 -8.07 -9.90
CA GLU A 89 -5.64 -7.12 -8.82
C GLU A 89 -4.20 -7.06 -8.27
N LEU A 90 -3.50 -8.20 -8.19
CA LEU A 90 -2.09 -8.22 -7.81
C LEU A 90 -1.25 -7.40 -8.79
N ASP A 91 -1.48 -7.56 -10.09
CA ASP A 91 -0.81 -6.79 -11.14
C ASP A 91 -1.10 -5.28 -11.02
N ARG A 92 -2.34 -4.92 -10.67
CA ARG A 92 -2.72 -3.53 -10.41
C ARG A 92 -1.99 -2.96 -9.19
N ILE A 93 -1.91 -3.71 -8.09
CA ILE A 93 -1.17 -3.32 -6.89
C ILE A 93 0.31 -3.10 -7.24
N MET A 94 0.91 -4.05 -7.95
CA MET A 94 2.31 -4.01 -8.39
C MET A 94 2.61 -2.78 -9.23
N ARG A 95 1.79 -2.47 -10.24
CA ARG A 95 1.94 -1.27 -11.09
C ARG A 95 1.85 0.03 -10.27
N THR A 96 0.88 0.10 -9.37
CA THR A 96 0.66 1.29 -8.53
C THR A 96 1.81 1.50 -7.55
N PHE A 97 2.35 0.41 -6.99
CA PHE A 97 3.50 0.47 -6.09
C PHE A 97 4.80 0.84 -6.79
N ASP A 98 5.04 0.36 -8.02
CA ASP A 98 6.20 0.80 -8.80
C ASP A 98 6.11 2.31 -9.08
N ALA A 99 4.93 2.83 -9.43
CA ALA A 99 4.72 4.27 -9.60
C ALA A 99 4.98 5.06 -8.31
N ALA A 100 4.44 4.61 -7.17
CA ALA A 100 4.64 5.24 -5.87
C ALA A 100 6.11 5.18 -5.40
N SER A 101 6.82 4.12 -5.76
CA SER A 101 8.26 3.98 -5.47
C SER A 101 9.10 4.98 -6.28
N ARG A 102 8.66 5.33 -7.50
CA ARG A 102 9.33 6.32 -8.34
C ARG A 102 9.03 7.75 -7.89
N SER A 103 7.80 8.03 -7.45
CA SER A 103 7.45 9.37 -6.95
C SER A 103 8.22 9.74 -5.69
N GLY A 104 8.48 8.80 -4.77
CA GLY A 104 9.37 9.01 -3.61
C GLY A 104 10.83 9.35 -3.98
N THR A 105 11.24 9.16 -5.24
CA THR A 105 12.55 9.60 -5.76
C THR A 105 12.48 10.87 -6.60
N ALA A 106 11.27 11.32 -6.96
CA ALA A 106 11.09 12.54 -7.73
C ALA A 106 11.45 13.75 -6.87
N ARG A 107 12.38 14.57 -7.37
CA ARG A 107 12.73 15.85 -6.74
C ARG A 107 11.68 16.90 -7.10
N THR A 108 11.38 17.75 -6.14
CA THR A 108 10.55 18.95 -6.28
C THR A 108 11.22 20.10 -5.55
N SER A 109 10.89 21.33 -5.90
CA SER A 109 11.24 22.51 -5.13
C SER A 109 10.07 22.90 -4.21
N CYS A 110 10.39 23.37 -3.01
CA CYS A 110 9.41 24.03 -2.14
C CYS A 110 8.98 25.36 -2.80
N PRO A 111 7.67 25.66 -2.90
CA PRO A 111 7.21 26.92 -3.48
C PRO A 111 7.54 28.15 -2.62
N GLU A 112 7.70 27.99 -1.31
CA GLU A 112 7.94 29.11 -0.38
C GLU A 112 9.42 29.50 -0.29
N CYS A 113 10.32 28.53 -0.08
CA CYS A 113 11.75 28.80 0.11
C CYS A 113 12.65 28.34 -1.05
N GLY A 114 12.10 27.67 -2.07
CA GLY A 114 12.86 27.17 -3.22
C GLY A 114 13.77 25.97 -2.94
N LYS A 115 13.80 25.44 -1.71
CA LYS A 115 14.62 24.28 -1.34
C LYS A 115 14.25 23.06 -2.19
N GLU A 116 15.24 22.37 -2.75
CA GLU A 116 15.03 21.09 -3.44
C GLU A 116 14.92 19.95 -2.42
N LEU A 117 13.88 19.14 -2.56
CA LEU A 117 13.60 17.99 -1.72
C LEU A 117 12.89 16.89 -2.51
N PHE A 118 12.77 15.70 -1.94
CA PHE A 118 11.93 14.67 -2.55
C PHE A 118 10.45 15.01 -2.38
N SER A 119 9.63 14.64 -3.36
CA SER A 119 8.22 15.02 -3.43
C SER A 119 7.38 14.54 -2.25
N ASP A 120 7.76 13.42 -1.65
CA ASP A 120 7.17 12.85 -0.44
C ASP A 120 7.52 13.63 0.85
N HIS A 121 8.57 14.44 0.82
CA HIS A 121 8.95 15.32 1.94
C HIS A 121 8.30 16.70 1.87
N LEU A 122 7.66 17.07 0.75
CA LEU A 122 7.14 18.42 0.55
C LEU A 122 6.10 18.80 1.60
N GLU A 123 5.17 17.90 1.91
CA GLU A 123 4.12 18.17 2.90
C GLU A 123 4.72 18.40 4.31
N ASN A 124 5.66 17.57 4.75
CA ASN A 124 6.31 17.73 6.05
C ASN A 124 7.20 18.98 6.11
N HIS A 125 7.92 19.27 5.03
CA HIS A 125 8.72 20.47 4.93
C HIS A 125 7.86 21.74 5.06
N MET A 126 6.72 21.79 4.37
CA MET A 126 5.76 22.89 4.49
C MET A 126 5.26 23.05 5.93
N LYS A 127 4.91 21.95 6.61
CA LYS A 127 4.40 21.99 8.00
C LYS A 127 5.44 22.46 9.03
N ILE A 128 6.71 22.13 8.84
CA ILE A 128 7.77 22.37 9.84
C ILE A 128 8.47 23.70 9.60
N GLU A 129 8.83 23.98 8.35
CA GLU A 129 9.67 25.14 7.98
C GLU A 129 8.83 26.35 7.57
N HIS A 130 7.57 26.14 7.17
CA HIS A 130 6.62 27.18 6.78
C HIS A 130 5.28 27.06 7.54
N PRO A 131 5.30 26.96 8.90
CA PRO A 131 4.06 26.97 9.67
C PRO A 131 3.35 28.32 9.47
N LEU A 132 2.06 28.24 9.15
CA LEU A 132 1.16 29.40 8.99
C LEU A 132 1.18 30.32 10.22
#